data_AF-A0A832MFL6-F1
#
_entry.id   AF-A0A832MFL6-F1
#
_cell.length_a   1.000
_cell.length_b   1.000
_cell.length_c   1.000
_cell.angle_alpha   90.00
_cell.angle_beta   90.00
_cell.angle_gamma   90.00
#
_symmetry.space_group_name_H-M   'P 1'
#
loop_
_entity.id
_entity.type
_entity.pdbx_description
1 polymer ?
#
loop_
_entity_poly.entity_id
_entity_poly.type
_entity_poly.pdbx_seq_one_letter_code
_entity_poly.pdbx_strand_id
1 'polypeptide(L)'
;MAGTVRQASAGDAAAWVELLKACLGDEYPAKDVYDPAWVGRQLDPASGSETFVVGSGGRLQCAITILKPVDATNNPVANLGRNLFRPESYNDGSAMLLLQRITELGEARGQMIVIRVPATDMAQQKLCEDAGYKCVGFQPHKHILRTRQGVLFYVHSATPVLVSRQPISDSLPQVCELATKVLESFNVPQPLTVRDGATGYPLQSSDLRIIEASFDDFVLWQQQARAEHPFVEISTGYNRGAGFLRLNDSCPFRAYLGQRGDKMVCGLAYFFDEHDRCVRVLDSFSTDDLSIGAVFQNAVRKAQEVMSAAYLEVDVLASATRLLKSAEQLGFVPIAYFPGFFTLDNRQTDVIKLVKLNMLYTPETASLTPHALAIAKIVDQNFQDQKMGIAIINLLRGLPIFEGLGDGELRKIARLFTQKLFRPGERIFNKGDAGNEAYVVMRGQVDIALSEESKPIATINSGQIFGELAFLDGAPRTAMAIAAQPSILLVVQRIAFMELVQREPHLGMVVMRNIAMDLSNKLRKANAAISQSKK
;
A
#
# COMPACT_ATOMS: atom_id res chain seq x y z
N MET A 1 -5.71 -18.81 39.63
CA MET A 1 -4.98 -17.56 39.90
C MET A 1 -4.07 -17.32 38.72
N ALA A 2 -4.13 -16.14 38.08
CA ALA A 2 -3.21 -15.79 37.00
C ALA A 2 -1.77 -15.84 37.54
N GLY A 3 -0.84 -16.36 36.74
CA GLY A 3 0.58 -16.42 37.11
C GLY A 3 1.21 -15.04 37.23
N THR A 4 2.45 -14.96 37.71
CA THR A 4 3.20 -13.69 37.73
C THR A 4 3.91 -13.45 36.40
N VAL A 5 3.90 -12.20 35.91
CA VAL A 5 4.70 -11.80 34.74
C VAL A 5 6.16 -11.66 35.18
N ARG A 6 7.06 -12.26 34.40
CA ARG A 6 8.51 -12.08 34.58
C ARG A 6 9.24 -12.09 33.24
N GLN A 7 10.45 -11.56 33.23
CA GLN A 7 11.35 -11.75 32.09
C GLN A 7 11.80 -13.21 32.01
N ALA A 8 11.87 -13.75 30.81
CA ALA A 8 12.41 -15.06 30.53
C ALA A 8 13.94 -15.05 30.61
N SER A 9 14.51 -16.22 30.84
CA SER A 9 15.96 -16.46 30.87
C SER A 9 16.31 -17.64 29.96
N ALA A 10 17.60 -17.87 29.73
CA ALA A 10 18.06 -19.05 28.99
C ALA A 10 17.54 -20.38 29.59
N GLY A 11 17.28 -20.43 30.90
CA GLY A 11 16.72 -21.60 31.58
C GLY A 11 15.27 -21.91 31.19
N ASP A 12 14.54 -20.96 30.60
CA ASP A 12 13.17 -21.16 30.15
C ASP A 12 13.08 -21.82 28.76
N ALA A 13 14.20 -22.05 28.08
CA ALA A 13 14.22 -22.43 26.68
C ALA A 13 13.37 -23.66 26.35
N ALA A 14 13.50 -24.75 27.13
CA ALA A 14 12.71 -25.96 26.90
C ALA A 14 11.20 -25.71 27.07
N ALA A 15 10.80 -25.00 28.13
CA ALA A 15 9.40 -24.66 28.38
C ALA A 15 8.84 -23.70 27.32
N TRP A 16 9.68 -22.81 26.79
CA TRP A 16 9.33 -21.90 25.73
C TRP A 16 9.13 -22.62 24.39
N VAL A 17 9.98 -23.61 24.06
CA VAL A 17 9.77 -24.48 22.89
C VAL A 17 8.43 -25.21 23.00
N GLU A 18 8.09 -25.73 24.17
CA GLU A 18 6.78 -26.38 24.40
C GLU A 18 5.59 -25.41 24.32
N LEU A 19 5.80 -24.13 24.64
CA LEU A 19 4.82 -23.07 24.37
C LEU A 19 4.68 -22.80 22.88
N LEU A 20 5.79 -22.65 22.16
CA LEU A 20 5.80 -22.45 20.71
C LEU A 20 5.03 -23.55 19.99
N LYS A 21 5.33 -24.81 20.28
CA LYS A 21 4.66 -25.97 19.67
C LYS A 21 3.15 -25.95 19.89
N ALA A 22 2.72 -25.56 21.08
CA ALA A 22 1.29 -25.52 21.37
C ALA A 22 0.56 -24.36 20.69
N CYS A 23 1.24 -23.25 20.42
CA CYS A 23 0.65 -22.09 19.74
C CYS A 23 0.72 -22.21 18.21
N LEU A 24 1.85 -22.67 17.68
CA LEU A 24 2.17 -22.60 16.24
C LEU A 24 2.43 -23.99 15.61
N GLY A 25 2.39 -25.08 16.38
CA GLY A 25 2.70 -26.43 15.93
C GLY A 25 4.20 -26.72 15.80
N ASP A 26 4.55 -27.85 15.18
CA ASP A 26 5.92 -28.35 15.00
C ASP A 26 6.55 -27.99 13.64
N GLU A 27 5.85 -27.18 12.84
CA GLU A 27 6.27 -26.86 11.47
C GLU A 27 6.47 -25.36 11.23
N TYR A 28 7.00 -24.66 12.22
CA TYR A 28 7.49 -23.31 12.01
C TYR A 28 8.59 -23.30 10.93
N PRO A 29 8.65 -22.27 10.06
CA PRO A 29 9.60 -22.21 8.95
C PRO A 29 11.07 -22.25 9.38
N ALA A 30 11.45 -21.39 10.32
CA ALA A 30 12.80 -21.40 10.91
C ALA A 30 12.89 -22.56 11.89
N LYS A 31 13.71 -23.58 11.62
CA LYS A 31 13.78 -24.80 12.45
C LYS A 31 14.54 -24.63 13.76
N ASP A 32 15.45 -23.66 13.82
CA ASP A 32 16.25 -23.36 15.01
C ASP A 32 15.39 -23.00 16.24
N VAL A 33 14.15 -22.53 16.03
CA VAL A 33 13.19 -22.20 17.10
C VAL A 33 12.77 -23.41 17.94
N TYR A 34 13.05 -24.63 17.48
CA TYR A 34 12.79 -25.88 18.21
C TYR A 34 14.04 -26.42 18.91
N ASP A 35 15.20 -25.82 18.72
CA ASP A 35 16.43 -26.16 19.45
C ASP A 35 16.50 -25.34 20.76
N PRO A 36 16.39 -25.98 21.94
CA PRO A 36 16.48 -25.27 23.22
C PRO A 36 17.81 -24.53 23.41
N ALA A 37 18.93 -24.99 22.84
CA ALA A 37 20.20 -24.30 22.97
C ALA A 37 20.19 -22.98 22.18
N TRP A 38 19.63 -22.99 20.97
CA TRP A 38 19.41 -21.78 20.19
C TRP A 38 18.42 -20.83 20.87
N VAL A 39 17.27 -21.34 21.31
CA VAL A 39 16.25 -20.55 22.04
C VAL A 39 16.83 -19.94 23.30
N GLY A 40 17.65 -20.67 24.06
CA GLY A 40 18.31 -20.16 25.26
C GLY A 40 19.14 -18.90 24.99
N ARG A 41 19.86 -18.85 23.86
CA ARG A 41 20.61 -17.66 23.44
C ARG A 41 19.70 -16.49 23.05
N GLN A 42 18.53 -16.77 22.49
CA GLN A 42 17.56 -15.73 22.09
C GLN A 42 16.77 -15.19 23.28
N LEU A 43 16.54 -16.00 24.32
CA LEU A 43 15.91 -15.59 25.57
C LEU A 43 16.86 -14.87 26.52
N ASP A 44 18.18 -14.99 26.32
CA ASP A 44 19.17 -14.23 27.06
C ASP A 44 18.97 -12.72 26.79
N PRO A 45 18.77 -11.89 27.84
CA PRO A 45 18.67 -10.44 27.68
C PRO A 45 19.88 -9.81 26.96
N ALA A 46 21.06 -10.44 27.01
CA ALA A 46 22.25 -10.00 26.29
C ALA A 46 22.10 -10.08 24.76
N SER A 47 21.11 -10.84 24.25
CA SER A 47 20.74 -10.84 22.83
C SER A 47 20.23 -9.46 22.36
N GLY A 48 19.75 -8.63 23.28
CA GLY A 48 19.11 -7.34 23.02
C GLY A 48 17.60 -7.43 22.77
N SER A 49 17.03 -8.64 22.67
CA SER A 49 15.57 -8.82 22.70
C SER A 49 15.12 -9.13 24.13
N GLU A 50 13.92 -8.69 24.49
CA GLU A 50 13.37 -8.88 25.83
C GLU A 50 12.11 -9.75 25.76
N THR A 51 12.20 -10.98 26.25
CA THR A 51 11.05 -11.89 26.29
C THR A 51 10.44 -11.92 27.69
N PHE A 52 9.14 -11.71 27.78
CA PHE A 52 8.35 -11.77 29.01
C PHE A 52 7.36 -12.93 28.92
N VAL A 53 7.17 -13.63 30.04
CA VAL A 53 6.37 -14.84 30.13
C VAL A 53 5.45 -14.82 31.34
N VAL A 54 4.33 -15.53 31.24
CA VAL A 54 3.48 -15.89 32.39
C VAL A 54 3.41 -17.41 32.48
N GLY A 55 3.73 -17.94 33.65
CA GLY A 55 3.64 -19.37 33.94
C GLY A 55 2.55 -19.69 34.96
N SER A 56 1.89 -20.83 34.80
CA SER A 56 0.93 -21.37 35.75
C SER A 56 1.06 -22.89 35.80
N GLY A 57 1.05 -23.48 36.99
CA GLY A 57 1.12 -24.93 37.18
C GLY A 57 2.40 -25.59 36.61
N GLY A 58 3.54 -24.90 36.66
CA GLY A 58 4.81 -25.41 36.15
C GLY A 58 5.00 -25.35 34.62
N ARG A 59 4.08 -24.69 33.89
CA ARG A 59 4.13 -24.52 32.43
C ARG A 59 3.98 -23.05 32.04
N LEU A 60 4.61 -22.64 30.93
CA LEU A 60 4.37 -21.33 30.33
C LEU A 60 3.00 -21.29 29.63
N GLN A 61 2.21 -20.26 29.95
CA GLN A 61 0.90 -20.00 29.37
C GLN A 61 0.98 -19.04 28.19
N CYS A 62 1.84 -18.02 28.31
CA CYS A 62 2.04 -17.06 27.23
C CYS A 62 3.43 -16.42 27.27
N ALA A 63 3.83 -15.87 26.12
CA ALA A 63 5.07 -15.15 25.93
C ALA A 63 4.90 -13.99 24.92
N ILE A 64 5.52 -12.85 25.23
CA ILE A 64 5.69 -11.70 24.33
C ILE A 64 7.17 -11.37 24.30
N THR A 65 7.71 -11.19 23.10
CA THR A 65 9.08 -10.69 22.90
C THR A 65 9.03 -9.27 22.35
N ILE A 66 9.69 -8.33 23.02
CA ILE A 66 10.07 -7.03 22.46
C ILE A 66 11.39 -7.23 21.73
N LEU A 67 11.41 -6.92 20.44
CA LEU A 67 12.58 -7.18 19.61
C LEU A 67 13.66 -6.13 19.77
N LYS A 68 14.91 -6.56 19.64
CA LYS A 68 16.08 -5.68 19.59
C LYS A 68 15.90 -4.56 18.57
N PRO A 69 16.13 -3.29 18.96
CA PRO A 69 16.12 -2.19 18.02
C PRO A 69 17.41 -2.13 17.18
N VAL A 70 17.33 -1.51 16.01
CA VAL A 70 18.52 -1.22 15.17
C VAL A 70 19.39 -0.13 15.81
N ASP A 71 18.75 0.86 16.43
CA ASP A 71 19.39 1.96 17.16
C ASP A 71 18.80 2.06 18.58
N ALA A 72 19.65 2.00 19.59
CA ALA A 72 19.26 2.03 21.00
C ALA A 72 19.01 3.45 21.54
N THR A 73 19.52 4.50 20.88
CA THR A 73 19.55 5.86 21.44
C THR A 73 18.31 6.69 21.12
N ASN A 74 17.46 6.24 20.18
CA ASN A 74 16.30 7.02 19.72
C ASN A 74 15.17 6.14 19.16
N ASN A 75 14.83 5.04 19.85
CA ASN A 75 13.77 4.12 19.40
C ASN A 75 12.39 4.50 20.00
N PRO A 76 11.48 5.12 19.22
CA PRO A 76 10.13 5.43 19.66
C PRO A 76 9.19 4.21 19.56
N VAL A 77 9.66 3.03 19.12
CA VAL A 77 8.79 1.88 18.87
C VAL A 77 9.25 0.59 19.58
N ALA A 78 8.43 0.12 20.51
CA ALA A 78 8.48 -1.25 21.02
C ALA A 78 7.84 -2.20 19.99
N ASN A 79 8.69 -2.86 19.20
CA ASN A 79 8.26 -3.83 18.20
C ASN A 79 8.02 -5.20 18.85
N LEU A 80 6.76 -5.60 18.97
CA LEU A 80 6.46 -6.94 19.46
C LEU A 80 6.73 -7.97 18.34
N GLY A 81 7.40 -9.05 18.71
CA GLY A 81 7.65 -10.22 17.88
C GLY A 81 6.37 -11.02 17.64
N ARG A 82 6.52 -12.33 17.42
CA ARG A 82 5.37 -13.23 17.41
C ARG A 82 4.97 -13.53 18.85
N ASN A 83 3.74 -13.20 19.21
CA ASN A 83 3.22 -13.50 20.54
C ASN A 83 2.74 -14.93 20.58
N LEU A 84 3.07 -15.63 21.67
CA LEU A 84 2.66 -17.00 21.91
C LEU A 84 1.64 -16.99 23.03
N PHE A 85 0.37 -17.18 22.69
CA PHE A 85 -0.72 -17.29 23.66
C PHE A 85 -1.35 -18.65 23.52
N ARG A 86 -1.37 -19.43 24.60
CA ARG A 86 -2.21 -20.64 24.63
C ARG A 86 -3.68 -20.24 24.61
N PRO A 87 -4.58 -21.04 24.00
CA PRO A 87 -6.02 -20.77 24.05
C PRO A 87 -6.56 -20.57 25.48
N GLU A 88 -6.04 -21.31 26.45
CA GLU A 88 -6.45 -21.21 27.86
C GLU A 88 -6.03 -19.88 28.50
N SER A 89 -4.93 -19.27 28.02
CA SER A 89 -4.37 -18.03 28.57
C SER A 89 -5.27 -16.80 28.35
N TYR A 90 -6.18 -16.87 27.38
CA TYR A 90 -7.21 -15.84 27.19
C TYR A 90 -8.28 -15.89 28.28
N ASN A 91 -8.61 -17.09 28.77
CA ASN A 91 -9.70 -17.31 29.72
C ASN A 91 -9.23 -17.17 31.18
N ASP A 92 -7.99 -17.55 31.48
CA ASP A 92 -7.43 -17.48 32.84
C ASP A 92 -6.81 -16.12 33.20
N GLY A 93 -6.82 -15.17 32.25
CA GLY A 93 -6.32 -13.80 32.40
C GLY A 93 -4.81 -13.64 32.16
N SER A 94 -4.06 -14.71 31.92
CA SER A 94 -2.60 -14.64 31.75
C SER A 94 -2.19 -13.81 30.54
N ALA A 95 -2.91 -13.92 29.41
CA ALA A 95 -2.62 -13.14 28.21
C ALA A 95 -2.85 -11.64 28.42
N MET A 96 -3.94 -11.27 29.10
CA MET A 96 -4.27 -9.87 29.42
C MET A 96 -3.25 -9.28 30.39
N LEU A 97 -2.92 -10.01 31.45
CA LEU A 97 -1.91 -9.60 32.43
C LEU A 97 -0.55 -9.35 31.76
N LEU A 98 -0.13 -10.23 30.85
CA LEU A 98 1.12 -10.08 30.12
C LEU A 98 1.09 -8.85 29.21
N LEU A 99 0.02 -8.66 28.44
CA LEU A 99 -0.10 -7.53 27.52
C LEU A 99 -0.14 -6.19 28.27
N GLN A 100 -0.88 -6.09 29.38
CA GLN A 100 -0.91 -4.90 30.24
C GLN A 100 0.48 -4.57 30.78
N ARG A 101 1.24 -5.57 31.23
CA ARG A 101 2.60 -5.34 31.72
C ARG A 101 3.54 -4.82 30.63
N ILE A 102 3.39 -5.28 29.39
CA ILE A 102 4.12 -4.76 28.23
C ILE A 102 3.68 -3.32 27.91
N THR A 103 2.38 -3.02 28.04
CA THR A 103 1.85 -1.67 27.89
C THR A 103 2.48 -0.69 28.89
N GLU A 104 2.47 -1.02 30.18
CA GLU A 104 3.11 -0.22 31.24
C GLU A 104 4.60 0.01 30.96
N LEU A 105 5.28 -1.02 30.44
CA LEU A 105 6.70 -0.93 30.11
C LEU A 105 6.95 0.02 28.93
N GLY A 106 6.12 -0.04 27.88
CA GLY A 106 6.20 0.89 26.75
C GLY A 106 5.90 2.33 27.17
N GLU A 107 4.90 2.52 28.04
CA GLU A 107 4.58 3.83 28.64
C GLU A 107 5.75 4.40 29.44
N ALA A 108 6.36 3.61 30.32
CA ALA A 108 7.53 4.02 31.09
C ALA A 108 8.74 4.37 30.21
N ARG A 109 8.80 3.80 28.99
CA ARG A 109 9.86 4.05 27.99
C ARG A 109 9.50 5.17 27.01
N GLY A 110 8.29 5.71 27.04
CA GLY A 110 7.81 6.68 26.05
C GLY A 110 7.73 6.11 24.63
N GLN A 111 7.45 4.80 24.49
CA GLN A 111 7.44 4.10 23.21
C GLN A 111 6.02 3.80 22.72
N MET A 112 5.79 4.00 21.42
CA MET A 112 4.68 3.37 20.71
C MET A 112 4.88 1.86 20.72
N ILE A 113 3.83 1.08 20.97
CA ILE A 113 3.90 -0.37 20.95
C ILE A 113 3.18 -0.85 19.72
N VAL A 114 3.80 -1.72 18.92
CA VAL A 114 3.16 -2.33 17.75
C VAL A 114 3.12 -3.84 17.88
N ILE A 115 1.93 -4.39 17.70
CA ILE A 115 1.65 -5.82 17.71
C ILE A 115 1.02 -6.24 16.39
N ARG A 116 1.49 -7.37 15.84
CA ARG A 116 0.95 -7.98 14.63
C ARG A 116 0.07 -9.16 15.01
N VAL A 117 -1.16 -9.16 14.52
CA VAL A 117 -2.19 -10.15 14.86
C VAL A 117 -2.69 -10.79 13.58
N PRO A 118 -2.68 -12.13 13.44
CA PRO A 118 -3.36 -12.78 12.32
C PRO A 118 -4.82 -12.36 12.26
N ALA A 119 -5.32 -11.99 11.08
CA ALA A 119 -6.72 -11.58 10.90
C ALA A 119 -7.73 -12.68 11.27
N THR A 120 -7.27 -13.94 11.30
CA THR A 120 -8.03 -15.12 11.71
C THR A 120 -8.08 -15.30 13.23
N ASP A 121 -7.21 -14.65 14.01
CA ASP A 121 -7.15 -14.76 15.46
C ASP A 121 -8.03 -13.70 16.14
N MET A 122 -9.34 -14.00 16.22
CA MET A 122 -10.32 -13.12 16.86
C MET A 122 -10.06 -12.93 18.37
N ALA A 123 -9.48 -13.93 19.04
CA ALA A 123 -9.21 -13.84 20.47
C ALA A 123 -8.12 -12.80 20.75
N GLN A 124 -7.05 -12.81 19.96
CA GLN A 124 -5.97 -11.84 20.06
C GLN A 124 -6.40 -10.44 19.61
N GLN A 125 -7.29 -10.31 18.61
CA GLN A 125 -7.88 -9.02 18.23
C GLN A 125 -8.61 -8.37 19.42
N LYS A 126 -9.52 -9.12 20.07
CA LYS A 126 -10.26 -8.63 21.24
C LYS A 126 -9.33 -8.30 22.40
N LEU A 127 -8.35 -9.17 22.67
CA LEU A 127 -7.34 -8.92 23.70
C LEU A 127 -6.64 -7.57 23.51
N CYS A 128 -6.23 -7.25 22.27
CA CYS A 128 -5.58 -5.97 21.96
C CYS A 128 -6.52 -4.79 22.18
N GLU A 129 -7.76 -4.88 21.69
CA GLU A 129 -8.75 -3.79 21.81
C GLU A 129 -9.18 -3.54 23.26
N ASP A 130 -9.40 -4.61 24.04
CA ASP A 130 -9.72 -4.54 25.47
C ASP A 130 -8.54 -3.97 26.28
N ALA A 131 -7.30 -4.19 25.83
CA ALA A 131 -6.10 -3.59 26.39
C ALA A 131 -5.80 -2.17 25.87
N GLY A 132 -6.72 -1.56 25.10
CA GLY A 132 -6.61 -0.16 24.64
C GLY A 132 -5.85 0.05 23.33
N TYR A 133 -5.35 -1.00 22.68
CA TYR A 133 -4.67 -0.88 21.39
C TYR A 133 -5.68 -0.54 20.29
N LYS A 134 -5.23 0.22 19.29
CA LYS A 134 -6.01 0.60 18.11
C LYS A 134 -5.51 -0.15 16.88
N CYS A 135 -6.43 -0.66 16.05
CA CYS A 135 -6.07 -1.24 14.77
C CYS A 135 -5.72 -0.10 13.82
N VAL A 136 -4.49 -0.10 13.28
CA VAL A 136 -3.97 0.97 12.43
C VAL A 136 -3.63 0.54 11.02
N GLY A 137 -3.81 -0.76 10.72
CA GLY A 137 -3.58 -1.29 9.40
C GLY A 137 -3.97 -2.74 9.23
N PHE A 138 -4.00 -3.17 7.98
CA PHE A 138 -4.28 -4.53 7.54
C PHE A 138 -3.39 -4.87 6.33
N GLN A 139 -2.51 -5.86 6.47
CA GLN A 139 -1.72 -6.41 5.36
C GLN A 139 -2.35 -7.71 4.87
N PRO A 140 -2.90 -7.77 3.65
CA PRO A 140 -3.39 -9.03 3.09
C PRO A 140 -2.22 -9.92 2.64
N HIS A 141 -2.50 -11.23 2.55
CA HIS A 141 -1.61 -12.22 1.94
C HIS A 141 -0.17 -12.27 2.48
N LYS A 142 0.06 -11.89 3.74
CA LYS A 142 1.37 -12.06 4.38
C LYS A 142 1.62 -13.54 4.64
N HIS A 143 2.80 -14.06 4.31
CA HIS A 143 3.10 -15.46 4.57
C HIS A 143 3.38 -15.66 6.07
N ILE A 144 2.37 -16.16 6.78
CA ILE A 144 2.43 -16.45 8.20
C ILE A 144 2.37 -17.97 8.36
N LEU A 145 3.49 -18.56 8.77
CA LEU A 145 3.67 -20.02 8.93
C LEU A 145 3.69 -20.72 7.56
N ARG A 146 2.62 -21.45 7.21
CA ARG A 146 2.50 -22.24 5.98
C ARG A 146 1.63 -21.60 4.91
N THR A 147 0.79 -20.63 5.28
CA THR A 147 -0.19 -20.04 4.37
C THR A 147 -0.07 -18.52 4.36
N ARG A 148 -0.54 -17.93 3.26
CA ARG A 148 -0.74 -16.49 3.19
C ARG A 148 -2.06 -16.15 3.86
N GLN A 149 -2.03 -15.22 4.79
CA GLN A 149 -3.21 -14.71 5.48
C GLN A 149 -3.01 -13.25 5.86
N GLY A 150 -4.12 -12.61 6.17
CA GLY A 150 -4.18 -11.22 6.58
C GLY A 150 -3.56 -11.02 7.94
N VAL A 151 -2.96 -9.85 8.12
CA VAL A 151 -2.30 -9.44 9.36
C VAL A 151 -2.75 -8.05 9.72
N LEU A 152 -3.29 -7.91 10.91
CA LEU A 152 -3.67 -6.64 11.50
C LEU A 152 -2.47 -6.06 12.25
N PHE A 153 -2.36 -4.73 12.21
CA PHE A 153 -1.41 -3.99 13.03
C PHE A 153 -2.18 -3.26 14.11
N TYR A 154 -1.93 -3.63 15.36
CA TYR A 154 -2.47 -2.95 16.52
C TYR A 154 -1.39 -2.10 17.19
N VAL A 155 -1.77 -0.92 17.64
CA VAL A 155 -0.85 0.06 18.22
C VAL A 155 -1.39 0.60 19.54
N HIS A 156 -0.51 0.67 20.53
CA HIS A 156 -0.75 1.43 21.75
C HIS A 156 0.19 2.64 21.79
N SER A 157 -0.32 3.79 22.22
CA SER A 157 0.45 5.04 22.31
C SER A 157 0.80 5.34 23.75
N ALA A 158 2.10 5.42 24.06
CA ALA A 158 2.61 5.84 25.36
C ALA A 158 2.50 7.36 25.61
N THR A 159 2.29 8.14 24.55
CA THR A 159 2.23 9.60 24.59
C THR A 159 0.94 10.07 23.94
N PRO A 160 0.31 11.17 24.39
CA PRO A 160 -0.82 11.72 23.64
C PRO A 160 -0.37 12.03 22.21
N VAL A 161 -1.07 11.49 21.21
CA VAL A 161 -0.83 11.68 19.76
C VAL A 161 -1.03 13.15 19.31
N LEU A 162 -1.17 14.08 20.27
CA LEU A 162 -1.66 15.45 20.19
C LEU A 162 -0.59 16.53 19.89
N VAL A 163 0.68 16.19 19.73
CA VAL A 163 1.74 17.19 19.46
C VAL A 163 1.81 17.52 17.97
N SER A 164 1.99 18.80 17.63
CA SER A 164 2.21 19.41 16.29
C SER A 164 2.44 18.40 15.15
N ARG A 165 1.34 17.95 14.53
CA ARG A 165 1.35 17.04 13.38
C ARG A 165 1.49 17.82 12.08
N GLN A 166 2.22 17.25 11.12
CA GLN A 166 2.23 17.80 9.78
C GLN A 166 0.87 17.54 9.11
N PRO A 167 0.36 18.49 8.31
CA PRO A 167 -0.83 18.25 7.51
C PRO A 167 -0.63 17.08 6.55
N ILE A 168 -1.69 16.31 6.32
CA ILE A 168 -1.68 15.20 5.37
C ILE A 168 -1.89 15.76 3.95
N SER A 169 -1.11 15.28 2.98
CA SER A 169 -1.20 15.72 1.59
C SER A 169 -2.51 15.29 0.92
N ASP A 170 -3.32 16.24 0.45
CA ASP A 170 -4.52 15.97 -0.37
C ASP A 170 -4.18 15.31 -1.72
N SER A 171 -2.91 15.34 -2.13
CA SER A 171 -2.43 14.66 -3.34
C SER A 171 -2.33 13.13 -3.19
N LEU A 172 -2.58 12.61 -1.97
CA LEU A 172 -2.52 11.20 -1.58
C LEU A 172 -3.85 10.73 -0.97
N PRO A 173 -4.94 10.62 -1.75
CA PRO A 173 -6.29 10.37 -1.22
C PRO A 173 -6.42 9.07 -0.41
N GLN A 174 -5.76 7.99 -0.85
CA GLN A 174 -5.76 6.71 -0.13
C GLN A 174 -5.06 6.80 1.23
N VAL A 175 -4.02 7.64 1.33
CA VAL A 175 -3.33 7.91 2.60
C VAL A 175 -4.22 8.77 3.48
N CYS A 176 -4.85 9.82 2.94
CA CYS A 176 -5.79 10.67 3.68
C CYS A 176 -6.93 9.87 4.31
N GLU A 177 -7.56 8.97 3.54
CA GLU A 177 -8.68 8.15 4.02
C GLU A 177 -8.25 7.24 5.18
N LEU A 178 -7.16 6.49 5.00
CA LEU A 178 -6.63 5.60 6.03
C LEU A 178 -6.18 6.39 7.27
N ALA A 179 -5.43 7.46 7.08
CA ALA A 179 -4.93 8.31 8.16
C ALA A 179 -6.07 8.94 8.96
N THR A 180 -7.11 9.46 8.30
CA THR A 180 -8.30 10.00 8.97
C THR A 180 -8.91 8.94 9.88
N LYS A 181 -9.10 7.72 9.37
CA LYS A 181 -9.73 6.67 10.16
C LYS A 181 -8.88 6.24 11.36
N VAL A 182 -7.57 6.14 11.16
CA VAL A 182 -6.64 5.81 12.24
C VAL A 182 -6.60 6.91 13.29
N LEU A 183 -6.45 8.17 12.88
CA LEU A 183 -6.30 9.31 13.79
C LEU A 183 -7.57 9.59 14.61
N GLU A 184 -8.76 9.37 14.04
CA GLU A 184 -10.01 9.36 14.80
C GLU A 184 -9.94 8.42 16.02
N SER A 185 -9.35 7.23 15.86
CA SER A 185 -9.23 6.23 16.93
C SER A 185 -8.25 6.64 18.04
N PHE A 186 -7.37 7.61 17.76
CA PHE A 186 -6.45 8.24 18.71
C PHE A 186 -6.96 9.60 19.21
N ASN A 187 -8.26 9.89 19.08
CA ASN A 187 -8.89 11.15 19.48
C ASN A 187 -8.33 12.39 18.75
N VAL A 188 -7.93 12.22 17.49
CA VAL A 188 -7.55 13.32 16.59
C VAL A 188 -8.54 13.35 15.42
N PRO A 189 -9.79 13.83 15.64
CA PRO A 189 -10.77 13.94 14.58
C PRO A 189 -10.38 15.04 13.58
N GLN A 190 -10.72 14.85 12.30
CA GLN A 190 -10.48 15.83 11.22
C GLN A 190 -9.01 16.29 11.15
N PRO A 191 -8.06 15.38 10.84
CA PRO A 191 -6.66 15.77 10.70
C PRO A 191 -6.51 16.86 9.63
N LEU A 192 -5.61 17.82 9.88
CA LEU A 192 -5.31 18.88 8.93
C LEU A 192 -4.84 18.28 7.61
N THR A 193 -5.35 18.81 6.50
CA THR A 193 -4.87 18.47 5.16
C THR A 193 -4.29 19.68 4.44
N VAL A 194 -3.44 19.43 3.44
CA VAL A 194 -2.80 20.46 2.63
C VAL A 194 -2.86 20.13 1.15
N ARG A 195 -3.24 21.12 0.33
CA ARG A 195 -3.13 21.06 -1.13
C ARG A 195 -1.73 21.45 -1.57
N ASP A 196 -0.83 20.49 -1.52
CA ASP A 196 0.58 20.67 -1.88
C ASP A 196 0.90 20.49 -3.37
N GLY A 197 -0.03 19.91 -4.15
CA GLY A 197 0.20 19.59 -5.56
C GLY A 197 1.34 18.58 -5.78
N ALA A 198 1.69 17.77 -4.77
CA ALA A 198 2.83 16.87 -4.80
C ALA A 198 2.78 15.94 -6.03
N THR A 199 3.91 15.90 -6.74
CA THR A 199 4.16 14.98 -7.85
C THR A 199 5.18 13.94 -7.43
N GLY A 200 5.11 12.75 -8.05
CA GLY A 200 6.13 11.71 -7.83
C GLY A 200 7.45 12.10 -8.49
N TYR A 201 8.54 11.55 -7.97
CA TYR A 201 9.84 11.57 -8.65
C TYR A 201 9.75 10.93 -10.05
N PRO A 202 10.57 11.38 -11.01
CA PRO A 202 10.71 10.72 -12.30
C PRO A 202 11.08 9.25 -12.11
N LEU A 203 10.32 8.35 -12.74
CA LEU A 203 10.57 6.91 -12.69
C LEU A 203 11.63 6.47 -13.72
N GLN A 204 11.92 7.31 -14.71
CA GLN A 204 12.93 7.05 -15.74
C GLN A 204 13.97 8.16 -15.71
N SER A 205 15.23 7.77 -15.89
CA SER A 205 16.36 8.68 -16.06
C SER A 205 17.33 8.02 -17.06
N SER A 206 17.58 8.70 -18.17
CA SER A 206 18.38 8.19 -19.29
C SER A 206 19.89 8.19 -19.01
N ASP A 207 20.32 8.97 -18.02
CA ASP A 207 21.70 9.22 -17.65
C ASP A 207 22.10 8.59 -16.30
N LEU A 208 21.16 7.95 -15.60
CA LEU A 208 21.43 7.24 -14.35
C LEU A 208 21.82 5.79 -14.60
N ARG A 209 23.04 5.43 -14.21
CA ARG A 209 23.50 4.04 -14.19
C ARG A 209 23.20 3.42 -12.83
N ILE A 210 22.38 2.36 -12.82
CA ILE A 210 22.02 1.64 -11.58
C ILE A 210 22.91 0.40 -11.45
N ILE A 211 23.53 0.24 -10.28
CA ILE A 211 24.51 -0.80 -9.96
C ILE A 211 24.04 -1.58 -8.74
N GLU A 212 24.15 -2.91 -8.77
CA GLU A 212 23.94 -3.76 -7.59
C GLU A 212 25.13 -3.64 -6.64
N ALA A 213 24.87 -3.45 -5.35
CA ALA A 213 25.88 -3.16 -4.35
C ALA A 213 25.62 -3.93 -3.04
N SER A 214 26.67 -4.05 -2.21
CA SER A 214 26.53 -4.57 -0.85
C SER A 214 25.85 -3.55 0.07
N PHE A 215 25.35 -4.01 1.21
CA PHE A 215 24.82 -3.11 2.23
C PHE A 215 25.90 -2.21 2.83
N ASP A 216 27.13 -2.70 2.96
CA ASP A 216 28.26 -1.91 3.47
C ASP A 216 28.62 -0.76 2.52
N ASP A 217 28.62 -1.01 1.20
CA ASP A 217 28.79 0.04 0.19
C ASP A 217 27.68 1.08 0.28
N PHE A 218 26.42 0.64 0.47
CA PHE A 218 25.30 1.55 0.68
C PHE A 218 25.50 2.44 1.91
N VAL A 219 25.89 1.88 3.05
CA VAL A 219 26.15 2.65 4.28
C VAL A 219 27.27 3.66 4.07
N LEU A 220 28.35 3.27 3.37
CA LEU A 220 29.45 4.17 3.04
C LEU A 220 28.97 5.37 2.20
N TRP A 221 28.25 5.11 1.12
CA TRP A 221 27.75 6.19 0.24
C TRP A 221 26.65 7.02 0.90
N GLN A 222 25.80 6.42 1.72
CA GLN A 222 24.82 7.14 2.52
C GLN A 222 25.52 8.12 3.48
N GLN A 223 26.60 7.70 4.15
CA GLN A 223 27.37 8.58 5.03
C GLN A 223 28.01 9.74 4.26
N GLN A 224 28.52 9.50 3.06
CA GLN A 224 29.05 10.58 2.21
C GLN A 224 27.96 11.55 1.77
N ALA A 225 26.80 11.02 1.36
CA ALA A 225 25.66 11.83 0.97
C ALA A 225 25.15 12.73 2.10
N ARG A 226 25.33 12.36 3.38
CA ARG A 226 24.90 13.19 4.54
C ARG A 226 25.46 14.62 4.51
N ALA A 227 26.63 14.84 3.92
CA ALA A 227 27.21 16.17 3.77
C ALA A 227 26.34 17.10 2.90
N GLU A 228 25.47 16.54 2.07
CA GLU A 228 24.53 17.25 1.19
C GLU A 228 23.12 17.35 1.79
N HIS A 229 22.93 16.92 3.05
CA HIS A 229 21.66 16.95 3.78
C HIS A 229 20.47 16.33 3.00
N PRO A 230 20.59 15.06 2.56
CA PRO A 230 19.56 14.40 1.78
C PRO A 230 18.27 14.25 2.59
N PHE A 231 17.12 14.32 1.91
CA PHE A 231 15.84 14.09 2.56
C PHE A 231 15.76 12.66 3.10
N VAL A 232 15.34 12.53 4.36
CA VAL A 232 14.97 11.23 4.94
C VAL A 232 13.54 10.95 4.54
N GLU A 233 13.34 9.91 3.72
CA GLU A 233 12.02 9.59 3.17
C GLU A 233 11.50 8.22 3.60
N ILE A 234 12.39 7.25 3.78
CA ILE A 234 12.06 5.90 4.23
C ILE A 234 12.25 5.85 5.73
N SER A 235 11.24 5.35 6.44
CA SER A 235 11.39 4.96 7.82
C SER A 235 12.29 3.74 7.84
N THR A 236 13.57 3.94 8.19
CA THR A 236 14.46 2.85 8.59
C THR A 236 13.84 2.22 9.82
N GLY A 237 12.97 1.22 9.62
CA GLY A 237 12.20 0.62 10.69
C GLY A 237 13.12 0.33 11.87
N TYR A 238 12.72 0.75 13.08
CA TYR A 238 13.49 0.52 14.31
C TYR A 238 13.79 -0.96 14.57
N ASN A 239 13.27 -1.87 13.74
CA ASN A 239 13.73 -3.23 13.57
C ASN A 239 13.80 -3.55 12.06
N ARG A 240 14.87 -4.20 11.58
CA ARG A 240 15.08 -4.58 10.17
C ARG A 240 14.11 -5.65 9.65
N GLY A 241 13.21 -6.17 10.48
CA GLY A 241 12.35 -7.30 10.12
C GLY A 241 13.03 -8.67 10.26
N ALA A 242 14.24 -8.72 10.86
CA ALA A 242 14.99 -9.94 11.16
C ALA A 242 15.12 -10.16 12.68
N GLY A 243 15.60 -11.34 13.08
CA GLY A 243 15.83 -11.76 14.46
C GLY A 243 14.86 -12.84 14.96
N PHE A 244 14.75 -12.97 16.29
CA PHE A 244 13.96 -14.02 16.95
C PHE A 244 12.51 -14.12 16.42
N LEU A 245 12.09 -15.32 16.01
CA LEU A 245 10.81 -15.61 15.35
C LEU A 245 10.54 -14.80 14.06
N ARG A 246 11.57 -14.24 13.41
CA ARG A 246 11.50 -13.60 12.09
C ARG A 246 12.51 -14.24 11.14
N LEU A 247 13.07 -13.46 10.23
CA LEU A 247 14.18 -13.87 9.37
C LEU A 247 15.46 -14.07 10.17
N ASN A 248 16.25 -15.06 9.77
CA ASN A 248 17.57 -15.30 10.33
C ASN A 248 18.47 -14.06 10.14
N ASP A 249 19.34 -13.79 11.11
CA ASP A 249 20.34 -12.71 11.06
C ASP A 249 21.31 -12.84 9.88
N SER A 250 21.40 -14.03 9.27
CA SER A 250 22.15 -14.29 8.03
C SER A 250 21.47 -13.80 6.75
N CYS A 251 20.28 -13.19 6.82
CA CYS A 251 19.58 -12.67 5.64
C CYS A 251 20.43 -11.56 4.96
N PRO A 252 20.84 -11.72 3.69
CA PRO A 252 21.74 -10.78 3.05
C PRO A 252 21.00 -9.47 2.72
N PHE A 253 21.37 -8.40 3.41
CA PHE A 253 21.01 -7.05 3.01
C PHE A 253 21.77 -6.67 1.74
N ARG A 254 21.06 -6.07 0.77
CA ARG A 254 21.59 -5.66 -0.54
C ARG A 254 21.19 -4.23 -0.82
N ALA A 255 21.81 -3.63 -1.83
CA ALA A 255 21.46 -2.30 -2.28
C ALA A 255 21.53 -2.15 -3.80
N TYR A 256 20.85 -1.12 -4.29
CA TYR A 256 21.10 -0.53 -5.59
C TYR A 256 21.70 0.86 -5.38
N LEU A 257 22.77 1.19 -6.10
CA LEU A 257 23.36 2.53 -6.15
C LEU A 257 23.14 3.14 -7.53
N GLY A 258 22.76 4.41 -7.56
CA GLY A 258 22.59 5.19 -8.78
C GLY A 258 23.77 6.13 -8.98
N GLN A 259 24.46 5.96 -10.11
CA GLN A 259 25.59 6.78 -10.52
C GLN A 259 25.20 7.69 -11.68
N ARG A 260 25.55 8.98 -11.59
CA ARG A 260 25.44 9.94 -12.69
C ARG A 260 26.80 10.59 -12.94
N GLY A 261 27.35 10.38 -14.14
CA GLY A 261 28.75 10.68 -14.41
C GLY A 261 29.65 9.91 -13.43
N ASP A 262 30.52 10.62 -12.72
CA ASP A 262 31.45 10.03 -11.74
C ASP A 262 30.91 10.03 -10.29
N LYS A 263 29.70 10.54 -10.05
CA LYS A 263 29.13 10.68 -8.71
C LYS A 263 28.05 9.65 -8.41
N MET A 264 28.09 9.07 -7.22
CA MET A 264 26.94 8.35 -6.66
C MET A 264 25.95 9.37 -6.09
N VAL A 265 24.74 9.37 -6.64
CA VAL A 265 23.72 10.39 -6.34
C VAL A 265 22.52 9.82 -5.59
N CYS A 266 22.35 8.50 -5.55
CA CYS A 266 21.29 7.87 -4.77
C CYS A 266 21.59 6.42 -4.44
N GLY A 267 20.84 5.87 -3.49
CA GLY A 267 20.86 4.46 -3.18
C GLY A 267 19.56 3.99 -2.54
N LEU A 268 19.27 2.69 -2.67
CA LEU A 268 18.13 2.02 -2.06
C LEU A 268 18.57 0.66 -1.50
N ALA A 269 18.45 0.50 -0.19
CA ALA A 269 18.75 -0.73 0.52
C ALA A 269 17.50 -1.59 0.68
N TYR A 270 17.66 -2.91 0.58
CA TYR A 270 16.58 -3.88 0.69
C TYR A 270 17.09 -5.25 1.15
N PHE A 271 16.16 -6.14 1.49
CA PHE A 271 16.41 -7.59 1.51
C PHE A 271 15.27 -8.35 0.85
N PHE A 272 15.54 -9.61 0.52
CA PHE A 272 14.54 -10.55 0.03
C PHE A 272 14.30 -11.64 1.09
N ASP A 273 13.07 -11.70 1.59
CA ASP A 273 12.59 -12.81 2.40
C ASP A 273 12.23 -13.97 1.47
N GLU A 274 13.03 -15.03 1.43
CA GLU A 274 12.76 -16.19 0.58
C GLU A 274 11.50 -16.95 1.01
N HIS A 275 11.18 -16.95 2.31
CA HIS A 275 10.03 -17.65 2.86
C HIS A 275 8.72 -16.92 2.55
N ASP A 276 8.68 -15.61 2.82
CA ASP A 276 7.54 -14.77 2.45
C ASP A 276 7.55 -14.39 0.97
N ARG A 277 8.62 -14.72 0.23
CA ARG A 277 8.90 -14.24 -1.14
C ARG A 277 8.61 -12.75 -1.25
N CYS A 278 9.15 -11.97 -0.32
CA CYS A 278 8.87 -10.55 -0.18
C CYS A 278 10.15 -9.75 -0.29
N VAL A 279 10.13 -8.67 -1.08
CA VAL A 279 11.20 -7.66 -1.02
C VAL A 279 10.79 -6.56 -0.04
N ARG A 280 11.59 -6.36 1.00
CA ARG A 280 11.43 -5.23 1.91
C ARG A 280 12.47 -4.17 1.63
N VAL A 281 12.01 -2.97 1.30
CA VAL A 281 12.86 -1.80 1.23
C VAL A 281 13.15 -1.34 2.66
N LEU A 282 14.42 -1.13 2.95
CA LEU A 282 14.93 -0.80 4.28
C LEU A 282 15.20 0.68 4.46
N ASP A 283 15.85 1.29 3.46
CA ASP A 283 16.39 2.63 3.54
C ASP A 283 16.69 3.16 2.14
N SER A 284 16.85 4.48 2.03
CA SER A 284 17.28 5.15 0.82
C SER A 284 18.01 6.45 1.11
N PHE A 285 18.81 6.90 0.17
CA PHE A 285 19.30 8.28 0.12
C PHE A 285 19.27 8.80 -1.31
N SER A 286 19.16 10.12 -1.47
CA SER A 286 19.29 10.80 -2.76
C SER A 286 19.84 12.20 -2.54
N THR A 287 20.81 12.61 -3.35
CA THR A 287 21.35 13.98 -3.40
C THR A 287 20.75 14.80 -4.54
N ASP A 288 19.83 14.21 -5.32
CA ASP A 288 19.06 14.90 -6.36
C ASP A 288 17.58 14.47 -6.38
N ASP A 289 16.77 15.24 -7.11
CA ASP A 289 15.32 15.04 -7.29
C ASP A 289 14.94 14.18 -8.51
N LEU A 290 15.91 13.56 -9.18
CA LEU A 290 15.72 12.90 -10.47
C LEU A 290 15.99 11.39 -10.39
N SER A 291 16.72 10.93 -9.38
CA SER A 291 17.33 9.60 -9.39
C SER A 291 16.60 8.57 -8.52
N ILE A 292 16.05 8.97 -7.36
CA ILE A 292 15.44 8.00 -6.42
C ILE A 292 14.23 7.27 -7.02
N GLY A 293 13.41 7.95 -7.82
CA GLY A 293 12.26 7.34 -8.50
C GLY A 293 12.69 6.24 -9.49
N ALA A 294 13.79 6.44 -10.20
CA ALA A 294 14.34 5.47 -11.14
C ALA A 294 14.95 4.25 -10.43
N VAL A 295 15.68 4.46 -9.32
CA VAL A 295 16.17 3.34 -8.50
C VAL A 295 15.03 2.55 -7.88
N PHE A 296 13.99 3.22 -7.40
CA PHE A 296 12.82 2.55 -6.83
C PHE A 296 12.04 1.76 -7.89
N GLN A 297 11.85 2.31 -9.09
CA GLN A 297 11.28 1.56 -10.22
C GLN A 297 12.13 0.33 -10.56
N ASN A 298 13.45 0.46 -10.60
CA ASN A 298 14.34 -0.67 -10.86
C ASN A 298 14.22 -1.75 -9.78
N ALA A 299 14.13 -1.38 -8.50
CA ALA A 299 13.93 -2.33 -7.40
C ALA A 299 12.60 -3.09 -7.55
N VAL A 300 11.51 -2.40 -7.88
CA VAL A 300 10.20 -3.01 -8.17
C VAL A 300 10.29 -4.01 -9.33
N ARG A 301 10.91 -3.60 -10.43
CA ARG A 301 11.08 -4.44 -11.62
C ARG A 301 11.91 -5.69 -11.31
N LYS A 302 13.07 -5.54 -10.64
CA LYS A 302 13.94 -6.66 -10.25
C LYS A 302 13.26 -7.62 -9.28
N ALA A 303 12.51 -7.10 -8.31
CA ALA A 303 11.73 -7.94 -7.40
C ALA A 303 10.73 -8.82 -8.15
N GLN A 304 10.06 -8.27 -9.16
CA GLN A 304 9.07 -9.01 -9.95
C GLN A 304 9.72 -9.98 -10.95
N GLU A 305 10.66 -9.50 -11.77
CA GLU A 305 11.22 -10.24 -12.91
C GLU A 305 12.31 -11.23 -12.51
N VAL A 306 13.13 -10.89 -11.51
CA VAL A 306 14.32 -11.68 -11.13
C VAL A 306 14.06 -12.49 -9.88
N MET A 307 13.49 -11.86 -8.84
CA MET A 307 13.28 -12.52 -7.55
C MET A 307 11.94 -13.27 -7.47
N SER A 308 11.04 -13.08 -8.45
CA SER A 308 9.68 -13.63 -8.42
C SER A 308 8.96 -13.35 -7.10
N ALA A 309 9.18 -12.15 -6.54
CA ALA A 309 8.62 -11.74 -5.27
C ALA A 309 7.08 -11.68 -5.38
N ALA A 310 6.39 -12.28 -4.42
CA ALA A 310 4.94 -12.24 -4.31
C ALA A 310 4.43 -10.81 -4.04
N TYR A 311 5.21 -10.03 -3.29
CA TYR A 311 4.94 -8.62 -3.06
C TYR A 311 6.20 -7.85 -2.64
N LEU A 312 6.10 -6.52 -2.63
CA LEU A 312 7.09 -5.62 -2.06
C LEU A 312 6.47 -4.83 -0.91
N GLU A 313 7.25 -4.50 0.11
CA GLU A 313 6.85 -3.59 1.18
C GLU A 313 7.87 -2.49 1.45
N VAL A 314 7.39 -1.31 1.82
CA VAL A 314 8.20 -0.17 2.23
C VAL A 314 7.45 0.62 3.32
N ASP A 315 8.18 1.17 4.27
CA ASP A 315 7.66 2.04 5.33
C ASP A 315 8.17 3.47 5.04
N VAL A 316 7.28 4.39 4.65
CA VAL A 316 7.63 5.73 4.15
C VAL A 316 7.13 6.79 5.13
N LEU A 317 7.91 7.85 5.37
CA LEU A 317 7.48 8.96 6.21
C LEU A 317 6.32 9.72 5.59
N ALA A 318 5.35 10.17 6.38
CA ALA A 318 4.22 10.97 5.91
C ALA A 318 4.63 12.30 5.26
N SER A 319 5.79 12.82 5.67
CA SER A 319 6.41 14.02 5.10
C SER A 319 6.97 13.81 3.70
N ALA A 320 7.25 12.56 3.29
CA ALA A 320 7.88 12.22 2.02
C ALA A 320 6.86 12.09 0.88
N THR A 321 6.09 13.17 0.64
CA THR A 321 4.93 13.16 -0.27
C THR A 321 5.29 12.76 -1.70
N ARG A 322 6.48 13.14 -2.18
CA ARG A 322 7.00 12.76 -3.49
C ARG A 322 7.28 11.26 -3.60
N LEU A 323 7.94 10.66 -2.60
CA LEU A 323 8.18 9.21 -2.58
C LEU A 323 6.89 8.42 -2.42
N LEU A 324 5.96 8.86 -1.56
CA LEU A 324 4.61 8.29 -1.45
C LEU A 324 3.88 8.32 -2.80
N LYS A 325 4.00 9.44 -3.53
CA LYS A 325 3.38 9.58 -4.86
C LYS A 325 4.04 8.67 -5.90
N SER A 326 5.36 8.53 -5.87
CA SER A 326 6.07 7.55 -6.70
C SER A 326 5.70 6.11 -6.37
N ALA A 327 5.51 5.77 -5.08
CA ALA A 327 5.05 4.46 -4.65
C ALA A 327 3.64 4.16 -5.18
N GLU A 328 2.69 5.09 -5.03
CA GLU A 328 1.34 5.00 -5.59
C GLU A 328 1.39 4.78 -7.11
N GLN A 329 2.23 5.55 -7.83
CA GLN A 329 2.44 5.36 -9.26
C GLN A 329 2.95 3.95 -9.56
N LEU A 330 3.91 3.43 -8.81
CA LEU A 330 4.46 2.08 -8.98
C LEU A 330 3.49 0.97 -8.54
N GLY A 331 2.29 1.31 -8.08
CA GLY A 331 1.26 0.36 -7.68
C GLY A 331 1.40 -0.15 -6.25
N PHE A 332 1.97 0.65 -5.36
CA PHE A 332 1.87 0.40 -3.93
C PHE A 332 0.54 0.94 -3.39
N VAL A 333 -0.02 0.22 -2.42
CA VAL A 333 -1.23 0.58 -1.69
C VAL A 333 -0.86 0.82 -0.22
N PRO A 334 -1.35 1.91 0.41
CA PRO A 334 -1.16 2.12 1.84
C PRO A 334 -2.00 1.09 2.62
N ILE A 335 -1.31 0.30 3.45
CA ILE A 335 -1.92 -0.80 4.22
C ILE A 335 -1.95 -0.54 5.73
N ALA A 336 -1.13 0.40 6.22
CA ALA A 336 -1.14 0.83 7.61
C ALA A 336 -0.66 2.27 7.72
N TYR A 337 -1.22 3.01 8.67
CA TYR A 337 -0.79 4.34 9.04
C TYR A 337 -0.38 4.35 10.50
N PHE A 338 0.87 4.70 10.78
CA PHE A 338 1.47 4.58 12.10
C PHE A 338 1.75 5.98 12.69
N PRO A 339 0.93 6.46 13.64
CA PRO A 339 1.05 7.81 14.15
C PRO A 339 2.26 7.97 15.08
N GLY A 340 3.17 8.91 14.81
CA GLY A 340 4.33 9.20 15.67
C GLY A 340 5.34 8.05 15.75
N PHE A 341 5.46 7.27 14.68
CA PHE A 341 6.30 6.06 14.64
C PHE A 341 7.74 6.30 14.21
N PHE A 342 8.16 7.55 14.03
CA PHE A 342 9.53 7.88 13.64
C PHE A 342 9.94 9.24 14.21
N THR A 343 11.21 9.38 14.59
CA THR A 343 11.78 10.63 15.09
C THR A 343 12.71 11.23 14.05
N LEU A 344 12.36 12.41 13.55
CA LEU A 344 13.14 13.22 12.61
C LEU A 344 13.37 14.59 13.23
N ASP A 345 14.63 15.02 13.36
CA ASP A 345 15.01 16.31 13.96
C ASP A 345 14.34 16.58 15.32
N ASN A 346 14.35 15.59 16.21
CA ASN A 346 13.69 15.60 17.53
C ASN A 346 12.17 15.80 17.49
N ARG A 347 11.52 15.56 16.35
CA ARG A 347 10.06 15.60 16.20
C ARG A 347 9.54 14.24 15.80
N GLN A 348 8.42 13.83 16.40
CA GLN A 348 7.72 12.62 15.97
C GLN A 348 7.01 12.89 14.64
N THR A 349 7.15 11.96 13.71
CA THR A 349 6.48 11.94 12.41
C THR A 349 5.80 10.60 12.19
N ASP A 350 4.83 10.61 11.30
CA ASP A 350 4.03 9.43 10.99
C ASP A 350 4.67 8.59 9.90
N VAL A 351 4.38 7.30 9.93
CA VAL A 351 4.90 6.34 8.95
C VAL A 351 3.74 5.67 8.25
N ILE A 352 3.80 5.58 6.92
CA ILE A 352 2.85 4.85 6.10
C ILE A 352 3.53 3.58 5.63
N LYS A 353 2.94 2.43 5.95
CA LYS A 353 3.35 1.17 5.35
C LYS A 353 2.61 0.94 4.06
N LEU A 354 3.37 0.65 3.02
CA LEU A 354 2.92 0.48 1.65
C LEU A 354 3.26 -0.93 1.18
N VAL A 355 2.34 -1.55 0.45
CA VAL A 355 2.55 -2.86 -0.18
C VAL A 355 2.19 -2.82 -1.65
N LYS A 356 3.06 -3.37 -2.49
CA LYS A 356 2.74 -3.70 -3.89
C LYS A 356 2.60 -5.21 -4.03
N LEU A 357 1.39 -5.68 -4.29
CA LEU A 357 1.16 -7.09 -4.61
C LEU A 357 1.56 -7.39 -6.07
N ASN A 358 2.27 -8.49 -6.28
CA ASN A 358 2.54 -9.07 -7.60
C ASN A 358 1.64 -10.29 -7.88
N MET A 359 0.58 -10.45 -7.07
CA MET A 359 -0.41 -11.51 -7.15
C MET A 359 -1.82 -10.92 -7.15
N LEU A 360 -2.79 -11.71 -7.64
CA LEU A 360 -4.18 -11.31 -7.61
C LEU A 360 -4.65 -11.15 -6.17
N TYR A 361 -5.15 -9.96 -5.87
CA TYR A 361 -5.76 -9.67 -4.58
C TYR A 361 -7.24 -10.07 -4.59
N THR A 362 -7.63 -10.81 -3.55
CA THR A 362 -9.03 -11.15 -3.24
C THR A 362 -9.26 -10.83 -1.77
N PRO A 363 -10.31 -10.05 -1.41
CA PRO A 363 -10.62 -9.77 -0.02
C PRO A 363 -10.79 -11.05 0.81
N GLU A 364 -10.22 -11.03 2.00
CA GLU A 364 -10.25 -12.18 2.90
C GLU A 364 -11.59 -12.24 3.65
N THR A 365 -12.12 -13.45 3.89
CA THR A 365 -13.41 -13.66 4.57
C THR A 365 -13.27 -13.83 6.09
N ALA A 366 -12.13 -13.43 6.66
CA ALA A 366 -11.87 -13.57 8.08
C ALA A 366 -12.88 -12.77 8.92
N SER A 367 -13.26 -13.32 10.08
CA SER A 367 -14.05 -12.58 11.05
C SER A 367 -13.17 -11.54 11.73
N LEU A 368 -13.56 -10.28 11.64
CA LEU A 368 -12.85 -9.14 12.20
C LEU A 368 -13.70 -8.43 13.25
N THR A 369 -13.06 -7.83 14.26
CA THR A 369 -13.75 -6.89 15.15
C THR A 369 -14.30 -5.71 14.34
N PRO A 370 -15.32 -4.98 14.84
CA PRO A 370 -15.86 -3.82 14.12
C PRO A 370 -14.79 -2.77 13.78
N HIS A 371 -13.82 -2.58 14.67
CA HIS A 371 -12.73 -1.63 14.47
C HIS A 371 -11.73 -2.12 13.41
N ALA A 372 -11.26 -3.37 13.50
CA ALA A 372 -10.38 -3.96 12.49
C ALA A 372 -11.05 -4.04 11.10
N LEU A 373 -12.35 -4.36 11.05
CA LEU A 373 -13.12 -4.42 9.81
C LEU A 373 -13.17 -3.06 9.11
N ALA A 374 -13.31 -1.96 9.84
CA ALA A 374 -13.33 -0.62 9.27
C ALA A 374 -12.00 -0.29 8.56
N ILE A 375 -10.87 -0.68 9.16
CA ILE A 375 -9.54 -0.50 8.57
C ILE A 375 -9.34 -1.44 7.37
N ALA A 376 -9.67 -2.72 7.52
CA ALA A 376 -9.54 -3.71 6.45
C ALA A 376 -10.33 -3.28 5.20
N LYS A 377 -11.57 -2.78 5.36
CA LYS A 377 -12.38 -2.30 4.23
C LYS A 377 -11.72 -1.17 3.44
N ILE A 378 -11.07 -0.21 4.11
CA ILE A 378 -10.34 0.87 3.42
C ILE A 378 -9.19 0.28 2.60
N VAL A 379 -8.42 -0.62 3.20
CA VAL A 379 -7.29 -1.26 2.50
C VAL A 379 -7.77 -2.12 1.33
N ASP A 380 -8.83 -2.90 1.52
CA ASP A 380 -9.44 -3.74 0.50
C ASP A 380 -9.94 -2.90 -0.69
N GLN A 381 -10.59 -1.77 -0.41
CA GLN A 381 -11.02 -0.81 -1.44
C GLN A 381 -9.81 -0.24 -2.19
N ASN A 382 -8.75 0.18 -1.48
CA ASN A 382 -7.54 0.71 -2.11
C ASN A 382 -6.89 -0.29 -3.08
N PHE A 383 -6.84 -1.58 -2.73
CA PHE A 383 -6.36 -2.63 -3.65
C PHE A 383 -7.30 -2.86 -4.84
N GLN A 384 -8.62 -2.79 -4.63
CA GLN A 384 -9.59 -2.88 -5.72
C GLN A 384 -9.46 -1.70 -6.69
N ASP A 385 -9.32 -0.48 -6.18
CA ASP A 385 -9.11 0.74 -6.96
C ASP A 385 -7.79 0.67 -7.74
N GLN A 386 -6.74 0.13 -7.14
CA GLN A 386 -5.47 -0.08 -7.83
C GLN A 386 -5.63 -1.08 -9.00
N LYS A 387 -6.31 -2.21 -8.77
CA LYS A 387 -6.59 -3.21 -9.82
C LYS A 387 -7.44 -2.61 -10.94
N MET A 388 -8.46 -1.84 -10.58
CA MET A 388 -9.31 -1.14 -11.53
C MET A 388 -8.50 -0.14 -12.34
N GLY A 389 -7.62 0.64 -11.70
CA GLY A 389 -6.69 1.54 -12.35
C GLY A 389 -5.82 0.83 -13.39
N ILE A 390 -5.23 -0.32 -13.05
CA ILE A 390 -4.42 -1.11 -13.99
C ILE A 390 -5.27 -1.64 -15.16
N ALA A 391 -6.48 -2.16 -14.88
CA ALA A 391 -7.38 -2.65 -15.92
C ALA A 391 -7.82 -1.52 -16.86
N ILE A 392 -8.15 -0.35 -16.31
CA ILE A 392 -8.45 0.86 -17.06
C ILE A 392 -7.22 1.25 -17.88
N ILE A 393 -6.03 1.38 -17.30
CA ILE A 393 -4.80 1.75 -18.03
C ILE A 393 -4.52 0.80 -19.20
N ASN A 394 -4.63 -0.52 -18.98
CA ASN A 394 -4.43 -1.50 -20.04
C ASN A 394 -5.49 -1.40 -21.14
N LEU A 395 -6.75 -1.14 -20.77
CA LEU A 395 -7.80 -0.84 -21.73
C LEU A 395 -7.47 0.44 -22.50
N LEU A 396 -7.17 1.54 -21.79
CA LEU A 396 -6.88 2.85 -22.36
C LEU A 396 -5.72 2.77 -23.35
N ARG A 397 -4.67 2.01 -23.03
CA ARG A 397 -3.52 1.76 -23.91
C ARG A 397 -3.92 1.21 -25.28
N GLY A 398 -4.99 0.41 -25.33
CA GLY A 398 -5.53 -0.16 -26.57
C GLY A 398 -6.46 0.76 -27.34
N LEU A 399 -6.79 1.95 -26.83
CA LEU A 399 -7.75 2.86 -27.46
C LEU A 399 -7.05 3.89 -28.35
N PRO A 400 -7.51 4.11 -29.59
CA PRO A 400 -6.95 5.12 -30.49
C PRO A 400 -6.94 6.54 -29.89
N ILE A 401 -7.91 6.85 -29.03
CA ILE A 401 -8.00 8.16 -28.35
C ILE A 401 -6.81 8.43 -27.41
N PHE A 402 -6.16 7.39 -26.90
CA PHE A 402 -5.02 7.48 -25.99
C PHE A 402 -3.71 7.04 -26.64
N GLU A 403 -3.71 6.82 -27.95
CA GLU A 403 -2.51 6.48 -28.71
C GLU A 403 -1.47 7.61 -28.61
N GLY A 404 -0.22 7.23 -28.34
CA GLY A 404 0.90 8.15 -28.14
C GLY A 404 1.12 8.59 -26.70
N LEU A 405 0.28 8.16 -25.75
CA LEU A 405 0.47 8.42 -24.32
C LEU A 405 1.30 7.32 -23.63
N GLY A 406 2.20 7.73 -22.76
CA GLY A 406 2.97 6.82 -21.91
C GLY A 406 2.18 6.34 -20.68
N ASP A 407 2.68 5.31 -20.00
CA ASP A 407 2.03 4.72 -18.81
C ASP A 407 1.75 5.72 -17.69
N GLY A 408 2.62 6.72 -17.51
CA GLY A 408 2.42 7.80 -16.54
C GLY A 408 1.23 8.70 -16.89
N GLU A 409 1.04 9.01 -18.16
CA GLU A 409 -0.06 9.84 -18.66
C GLU A 409 -1.38 9.06 -18.65
N LEU A 410 -1.33 7.79 -19.09
CA LEU A 410 -2.46 6.87 -18.99
C LEU A 410 -2.94 6.71 -17.54
N ARG A 411 -2.03 6.65 -16.56
CA ARG A 411 -2.38 6.66 -15.13
C ARG A 411 -3.13 7.93 -14.71
N LYS A 412 -2.69 9.10 -15.18
CA LYS A 412 -3.35 10.37 -14.86
C LYS A 412 -4.77 10.41 -15.43
N ILE A 413 -4.95 9.98 -16.66
CA ILE A 413 -6.27 9.92 -17.33
C ILE A 413 -7.17 8.86 -16.70
N ALA A 414 -6.63 7.67 -16.40
CA ALA A 414 -7.39 6.56 -15.82
C ALA A 414 -8.12 6.97 -14.53
N ARG A 415 -7.54 7.86 -13.73
CA ARG A 415 -8.15 8.40 -12.51
C ARG A 415 -9.37 9.29 -12.75
N LEU A 416 -9.56 9.80 -13.97
CA LEU A 416 -10.73 10.60 -14.31
C LEU A 416 -11.96 9.74 -14.64
N PHE A 417 -11.75 8.45 -14.90
CA PHE A 417 -12.80 7.54 -15.30
C PHE A 417 -13.51 6.93 -14.10
N THR A 418 -14.84 6.91 -14.16
CA THR A 418 -15.70 6.12 -13.27
C THR A 418 -16.35 4.99 -14.06
N GLN A 419 -16.57 3.84 -13.43
CA GLN A 419 -17.23 2.72 -14.08
C GLN A 419 -18.75 2.78 -13.87
N LYS A 420 -19.53 2.59 -14.93
CA LYS A 420 -20.98 2.38 -14.86
C LYS A 420 -21.37 1.09 -15.57
N LEU A 421 -22.34 0.36 -15.00
CA LEU A 421 -22.89 -0.87 -15.58
C LEU A 421 -24.28 -0.59 -16.12
N PHE A 422 -24.58 -1.13 -17.30
CA PHE A 422 -25.87 -1.00 -17.98
C PHE A 422 -26.38 -2.37 -18.42
N ARG A 423 -27.68 -2.60 -18.23
CA ARG A 423 -28.39 -3.79 -18.71
C ARG A 423 -28.79 -3.63 -20.19
N PRO A 424 -29.01 -4.73 -20.93
CA PRO A 424 -29.59 -4.66 -22.26
C PRO A 424 -30.90 -3.85 -22.28
N GLY A 425 -31.04 -2.95 -23.24
CA GLY A 425 -32.17 -2.02 -23.38
C GLY A 425 -32.13 -0.81 -22.45
N GLU A 426 -31.18 -0.74 -21.51
CA GLU A 426 -31.05 0.40 -20.60
C GLU A 426 -30.52 1.63 -21.34
N ARG A 427 -31.14 2.79 -21.09
CA ARG A 427 -30.71 4.06 -21.68
C ARG A 427 -29.54 4.62 -20.92
N ILE A 428 -28.52 5.00 -21.67
CA ILE A 428 -27.33 5.67 -21.13
C ILE A 428 -27.57 7.19 -21.10
N PHE A 429 -28.13 7.74 -22.17
CA PHE A 429 -28.65 9.11 -22.23
C PHE A 429 -29.70 9.25 -23.34
N ASN A 430 -30.53 10.27 -23.25
CA ASN A 430 -31.50 10.66 -24.27
C ASN A 430 -30.97 11.77 -25.16
N LYS A 431 -31.61 11.91 -26.33
CA LYS A 431 -31.45 13.08 -27.19
C LYS A 431 -31.96 14.32 -26.44
N GLY A 432 -31.20 15.40 -26.48
CA GLY A 432 -31.52 16.66 -25.80
C GLY A 432 -30.99 16.76 -24.37
N ASP A 433 -30.50 15.67 -23.77
CA ASP A 433 -29.88 15.73 -22.44
C ASP A 433 -28.63 16.63 -22.47
N ALA A 434 -28.33 17.27 -21.34
CA ALA A 434 -27.05 17.96 -21.18
C ALA A 434 -25.91 16.92 -21.18
N GLY A 435 -24.91 17.08 -22.05
CA GLY A 435 -23.86 16.08 -22.25
C GLY A 435 -22.50 16.53 -21.72
N ASN A 436 -22.35 16.63 -20.40
CA ASN A 436 -21.07 17.02 -19.78
C ASN A 436 -20.09 15.87 -19.55
N GLU A 437 -20.26 14.75 -20.26
CA GLU A 437 -19.50 13.52 -20.04
C GLU A 437 -19.35 12.72 -21.34
N ALA A 438 -18.26 11.97 -21.45
CA ALA A 438 -18.02 11.03 -22.54
C ALA A 438 -17.87 9.61 -22.00
N TYR A 439 -18.10 8.64 -22.88
CA TYR A 439 -18.19 7.23 -22.54
C TYR A 439 -17.26 6.40 -23.40
N VAL A 440 -16.48 5.52 -22.77
CA VAL A 440 -15.70 4.47 -23.43
C VAL A 440 -16.35 3.13 -23.13
N VAL A 441 -16.61 2.33 -24.17
CA VAL A 441 -17.11 0.96 -23.99
C VAL A 441 -15.95 0.04 -23.59
N MET A 442 -15.88 -0.32 -22.31
CA MET A 442 -14.89 -1.29 -21.81
C MET A 442 -15.28 -2.72 -22.19
N ARG A 443 -16.56 -3.05 -22.02
CA ARG A 443 -17.15 -4.32 -22.44
C ARG A 443 -18.60 -4.08 -22.84
N GLY A 444 -19.06 -4.75 -23.89
CA GLY A 444 -20.43 -4.64 -24.36
C GLY A 444 -20.55 -3.90 -25.68
N GLN A 445 -21.76 -3.43 -25.97
CA GLN A 445 -22.13 -2.77 -27.21
C GLN A 445 -23.27 -1.79 -26.94
N VAL A 446 -23.17 -0.61 -27.54
CA VAL A 446 -24.09 0.50 -27.36
C VAL A 446 -24.60 0.95 -28.72
N ASP A 447 -25.91 1.06 -28.87
CA ASP A 447 -26.54 1.59 -30.07
C ASP A 447 -26.86 3.07 -29.92
N ILE A 448 -26.54 3.84 -30.96
CA ILE A 448 -26.89 5.25 -31.09
C ILE A 448 -28.07 5.37 -32.03
N ALA A 449 -29.16 5.99 -31.59
CA ALA A 449 -30.41 6.11 -32.34
C ALA A 449 -30.99 7.53 -32.29
N LEU A 450 -31.80 7.91 -33.27
CA LEU A 450 -32.46 9.23 -33.30
C LEU A 450 -33.83 9.20 -32.59
N SER A 451 -34.48 8.04 -32.59
CA SER A 451 -35.71 7.72 -31.86
C SER A 451 -35.72 6.23 -31.49
N GLU A 452 -36.59 5.83 -30.57
CA GLU A 452 -36.72 4.42 -30.13
C GLU A 452 -37.17 3.48 -31.24
N GLU A 453 -37.98 3.99 -32.17
CA GLU A 453 -38.51 3.24 -33.30
C GLU A 453 -37.55 3.24 -34.50
N SER A 454 -36.46 4.02 -34.45
CA SER A 454 -35.48 4.08 -35.52
C SER A 454 -34.45 2.96 -35.40
N LYS A 455 -34.00 2.45 -36.55
CA LYS A 455 -32.79 1.61 -36.58
C LYS A 455 -31.60 2.41 -36.04
N PRO A 456 -30.69 1.78 -35.28
CA PRO A 456 -29.46 2.43 -34.85
C PRO A 456 -28.71 3.07 -36.02
N ILE A 457 -28.33 4.33 -35.87
CA ILE A 457 -27.51 5.05 -36.85
C ILE A 457 -26.02 4.71 -36.70
N ALA A 458 -25.63 4.20 -35.53
CA ALA A 458 -24.31 3.66 -35.27
C ALA A 458 -24.36 2.66 -34.12
N THR A 459 -23.47 1.68 -34.17
CA THR A 459 -23.25 0.72 -33.09
C THR A 459 -21.81 0.84 -32.61
N ILE A 460 -21.65 1.07 -31.31
CA ILE A 460 -20.40 1.36 -30.63
C ILE A 460 -19.98 0.09 -29.88
N ASN A 461 -18.84 -0.46 -30.26
CA ASN A 461 -18.30 -1.69 -29.73
C ASN A 461 -17.26 -1.42 -28.63
N SER A 462 -16.85 -2.48 -27.95
CA SER A 462 -15.76 -2.43 -26.98
C SER A 462 -14.50 -1.81 -27.61
N GLY A 463 -13.88 -0.88 -26.89
CA GLY A 463 -12.74 -0.10 -27.37
C GLY A 463 -13.09 1.18 -28.13
N GLN A 464 -14.36 1.56 -28.22
CA GLN A 464 -14.80 2.79 -28.90
C GLN A 464 -15.37 3.81 -27.90
N ILE A 465 -15.27 5.08 -28.29
CA ILE A 465 -15.82 6.23 -27.56
C ILE A 465 -17.13 6.71 -28.20
N PHE A 466 -18.06 7.15 -27.35
CA PHE A 466 -19.27 7.85 -27.76
C PHE A 466 -19.62 8.99 -26.79
N GLY A 467 -20.47 9.90 -27.27
CA GLY A 467 -20.86 11.10 -26.51
C GLY A 467 -19.81 12.23 -26.55
N GLU A 468 -18.78 12.09 -27.38
CA GLU A 468 -17.66 13.03 -27.51
C GLU A 468 -18.08 14.42 -27.98
N LEU A 469 -19.15 14.56 -28.78
CA LEU A 469 -19.59 15.86 -29.31
C LEU A 469 -19.97 16.82 -28.18
N ALA A 470 -21.00 16.44 -27.41
CA ALA A 470 -21.46 17.21 -26.25
C ALA A 470 -20.34 17.39 -25.21
N PHE A 471 -19.48 16.37 -25.04
CA PHE A 471 -18.32 16.46 -24.17
C PHE A 471 -17.31 17.52 -24.62
N LEU A 472 -17.20 17.84 -25.91
CA LEU A 472 -16.25 18.81 -26.46
C LEU A 472 -16.82 20.23 -26.56
N ASP A 473 -18.06 20.38 -27.02
CA ASP A 473 -18.68 21.69 -27.28
C ASP A 473 -19.67 22.14 -26.19
N GLY A 474 -20.10 21.24 -25.32
CA GLY A 474 -21.10 21.50 -24.28
C GLY A 474 -22.54 21.58 -24.80
N ALA A 475 -22.78 21.25 -26.07
CA ALA A 475 -24.12 21.25 -26.65
C ALA A 475 -24.95 20.05 -26.15
N PRO A 476 -26.30 20.11 -26.24
CA PRO A 476 -27.16 18.97 -25.91
C PRO A 476 -26.86 17.74 -26.77
N ARG A 477 -27.17 16.54 -26.23
CA ARG A 477 -27.00 15.26 -26.95
C ARG A 477 -27.81 15.28 -28.25
N THR A 478 -27.18 14.92 -29.37
CA THR A 478 -27.79 14.91 -30.70
C THR A 478 -28.62 13.65 -30.99
N ALA A 479 -28.36 12.58 -30.23
CA ALA A 479 -28.98 11.26 -30.36
C ALA A 479 -29.13 10.62 -28.96
N MET A 480 -29.88 9.51 -28.87
CA MET A 480 -29.93 8.68 -27.67
C MET A 480 -28.92 7.53 -27.76
N ALA A 481 -28.45 7.06 -26.61
CA ALA A 481 -27.58 5.90 -26.50
C ALA A 481 -28.24 4.82 -25.64
N ILE A 482 -28.29 3.60 -26.14
CA ILE A 482 -28.95 2.45 -25.49
C ILE A 482 -27.97 1.29 -25.45
N ALA A 483 -27.85 0.62 -24.31
CA ALA A 483 -27.04 -0.59 -24.21
C ALA A 483 -27.69 -1.74 -24.99
N ALA A 484 -27.04 -2.22 -26.05
CA ALA A 484 -27.54 -3.34 -26.85
C ALA A 484 -27.33 -4.70 -26.16
N GLN A 485 -26.34 -4.78 -25.26
CA GLN A 485 -26.02 -5.95 -24.44
C GLN A 485 -25.54 -5.51 -23.04
N PRO A 486 -25.31 -6.42 -22.06
CA PRO A 486 -24.77 -6.05 -20.77
C PRO A 486 -23.43 -5.33 -20.97
N SER A 487 -23.37 -4.07 -20.53
CA SER A 487 -22.28 -3.17 -20.88
C SER A 487 -21.62 -2.58 -19.64
N ILE A 488 -20.29 -2.51 -19.68
CA ILE A 488 -19.45 -1.83 -18.72
C ILE A 488 -18.84 -0.63 -19.44
N LEU A 489 -19.18 0.57 -18.98
CA LEU A 489 -18.74 1.82 -19.56
C LEU A 489 -17.81 2.56 -18.60
N LEU A 490 -16.75 3.15 -19.13
CA LEU A 490 -15.95 4.14 -18.42
C LEU A 490 -16.46 5.52 -18.77
N VAL A 491 -16.74 6.33 -17.75
CA VAL A 491 -17.33 7.67 -17.87
C VAL A 491 -16.34 8.71 -17.39
N VAL A 492 -16.07 9.71 -18.24
CA VAL A 492 -15.22 10.86 -17.90
C VAL A 492 -16.05 12.13 -17.93
N GLN A 493 -15.96 12.93 -16.87
CA GLN A 493 -16.62 14.24 -16.79
C GLN A 493 -15.78 15.31 -17.47
N ARG A 494 -16.43 16.21 -18.21
CA ARG A 494 -15.80 17.33 -18.93
C ARG A 494 -15.00 18.21 -17.99
N ILE A 495 -15.55 18.57 -16.83
CA ILE A 495 -14.88 19.43 -15.85
C ILE A 495 -13.56 18.81 -15.40
N ALA A 496 -13.59 17.54 -14.96
CA ALA A 496 -12.40 16.82 -14.51
C ALA A 496 -11.34 16.68 -15.62
N PHE A 497 -11.78 16.45 -16.87
CA PHE A 497 -10.86 16.42 -18.01
C PHE A 497 -10.23 17.80 -18.26
N MET A 498 -11.01 18.87 -18.27
CA MET A 498 -10.49 20.22 -18.53
C MET A 498 -9.52 20.69 -17.43
N GLU A 499 -9.75 20.31 -16.16
CA GLU A 499 -8.80 20.54 -15.07
C GLU A 499 -7.48 19.78 -15.31
N LEU A 500 -7.54 18.54 -15.81
CA LEU A 500 -6.33 17.80 -16.20
C LEU A 500 -5.61 18.50 -17.37
N VAL A 501 -6.33 18.97 -18.38
CA VAL A 501 -5.73 19.69 -19.52
C VAL A 501 -5.01 20.95 -19.07
N GLN A 502 -5.57 21.71 -18.12
CA GLN A 502 -4.91 22.90 -17.57
C GLN A 502 -3.60 22.55 -16.85
N ARG A 503 -3.57 21.44 -16.12
CA ARG A 503 -2.40 20.97 -15.37
C ARG A 503 -1.35 20.31 -16.26
N GLU A 504 -1.79 19.62 -17.30
CA GLU A 504 -0.97 18.77 -18.17
C GLU A 504 -1.28 19.07 -19.65
N PRO A 505 -0.87 20.24 -20.19
CA PRO A 505 -1.30 20.68 -21.51
C PRO A 505 -0.90 19.74 -22.65
N HIS A 506 0.28 19.11 -22.57
CA HIS A 506 0.73 18.15 -23.57
C HIS A 506 -0.20 16.94 -23.68
N LEU A 507 -0.52 16.33 -22.53
CA LEU A 507 -1.45 15.20 -22.43
C LEU A 507 -2.82 15.59 -23.00
N GLY A 508 -3.34 16.76 -22.59
CA GLY A 508 -4.60 17.29 -23.11
C GLY A 508 -4.60 17.45 -24.63
N MET A 509 -3.52 17.99 -25.18
CA MET A 509 -3.35 18.16 -26.63
C MET A 509 -3.36 16.83 -27.38
N VAL A 510 -2.67 15.79 -26.88
CA VAL A 510 -2.66 14.46 -27.51
C VAL A 510 -4.07 13.87 -27.53
N VAL A 511 -4.78 13.89 -26.41
CA VAL A 511 -6.14 13.34 -26.31
C VAL A 511 -7.11 14.11 -27.23
N MET A 512 -7.10 15.44 -27.18
CA MET A 512 -7.96 16.28 -28.01
C MET A 512 -7.69 16.09 -29.51
N ARG A 513 -6.41 15.99 -29.91
CA ARG A 513 -6.01 15.64 -31.28
C ARG A 513 -6.62 14.30 -31.69
N ASN A 514 -6.51 13.27 -30.85
CA ASN A 514 -6.99 11.94 -31.19
C ASN A 514 -8.52 11.89 -31.27
N ILE A 515 -9.25 12.62 -30.41
CA ILE A 515 -10.71 12.81 -30.53
C ILE A 515 -11.06 13.45 -31.87
N ALA A 516 -10.36 14.52 -32.26
CA ALA A 516 -10.61 15.21 -33.52
C ALA A 516 -10.39 14.30 -34.73
N MET A 517 -9.37 13.45 -34.69
CA MET A 517 -9.11 12.44 -35.72
C MET A 517 -10.22 11.38 -35.80
N ASP A 518 -10.70 10.88 -34.65
CA ASP A 518 -11.82 9.92 -34.60
C ASP A 518 -13.12 10.51 -35.16
N LEU A 519 -13.46 11.74 -34.76
CA LEU A 519 -14.60 12.48 -35.28
C LEU A 519 -14.51 12.69 -36.80
N SER A 520 -13.32 13.05 -37.31
CA SER A 520 -13.09 13.20 -38.76
C SER A 520 -13.36 11.89 -39.50
N ASN A 521 -12.91 10.75 -38.95
CA ASN A 521 -13.14 9.44 -39.53
C ASN A 521 -14.62 9.03 -39.50
N LYS A 522 -15.32 9.28 -38.39
CA LYS A 522 -16.77 9.05 -38.26
C LYS A 522 -17.55 9.88 -39.29
N LEU A 523 -17.20 11.15 -39.48
CA LEU A 523 -17.84 12.03 -40.46
C LEU A 523 -17.62 11.54 -41.90
N ARG A 524 -16.40 11.10 -42.26
CA ARG A 524 -16.12 10.51 -43.58
C ARG A 524 -16.97 9.28 -43.84
N LYS A 525 -17.12 8.38 -42.86
CA LYS A 525 -17.97 7.18 -42.96
C LYS A 525 -19.44 7.54 -43.12
N ALA A 526 -19.94 8.50 -42.34
CA ALA A 526 -21.32 8.97 -42.45
C ALA A 526 -21.59 9.57 -43.85
N ASN A 527 -20.71 10.43 -44.36
CA ASN A 527 -20.83 11.01 -45.70
C ASN A 527 -20.79 9.94 -46.81
N ALA A 528 -19.95 8.92 -46.67
CA ALA A 528 -19.88 7.81 -47.61
C ALA A 528 -21.18 6.99 -47.61
N ALA A 529 -21.74 6.68 -46.43
CA ALA A 529 -23.01 5.97 -46.30
C ALA A 529 -24.18 6.75 -46.92
N ILE A 530 -24.24 8.07 -46.69
CA ILE A 530 -25.25 8.95 -47.31
C ILE A 530 -25.10 8.97 -48.84
N SER A 531 -23.86 8.96 -49.34
CA SER A 531 -23.60 8.95 -50.79
C SER A 531 -23.99 7.63 -51.45
N GLN A 532 -23.87 6.50 -50.73
CA GLN A 532 -24.29 5.18 -51.21
C GLN A 532 -25.81 4.98 -51.14
N SER A 533 -26.50 5.58 -50.16
CA SER A 533 -27.97 5.50 -50.04
C SER A 533 -28.72 6.36 -51.05
N LYS A 534 -28.03 7.26 -51.76
CA LYS A 534 -28.58 8.09 -52.84
C LYS A 534 -28.41 7.48 -54.24
N LYS A 535 -27.78 6.31 -54.34
CA LYS A 535 -27.78 5.45 -55.54
C LYS A 535 -28.75 4.31 -55.31
#